data_AF-A0A068TV64-F1
#
_entry.id   AF-A0A068TV64-F1
#
_cell.length_a   1.000
_cell.length_b   1.000
_cell.length_c   1.000
_cell.angle_alpha   90.00
_cell.angle_beta   90.00
_cell.angle_gamma   90.00
#
_symmetry.space_group_name_H-M   'P 1'
#
loop_
_entity.id
_entity.type
_entity.pdbx_description
1 polymer ?
#
loop_
_entity_poly.entity_id
_entity_poly.type
_entity_poly.pdbx_seq_one_letter_code
_entity_poly.pdbx_strand_id
1 'polypeptide(L)'
;MGATSKDEAEVEGAVESQYDQEKEIRAFDETKAGVKGLVDAGINKLPRMFIHPESSLEKSINAREETFSIPVIDLEGMDKDPVRRKEIVDKVRDASERGGFFQVVNHGIQISVLEEMIHGARRFFEQDTKVKKKWYTRDRTKRVVYNCNFDLYSPTAANWRDTTYSVMAPNPPAPEELPMFAAKY
;
A
#
# COMPACT_ATOMS: atom_id res chain seq x y z
N MET A 1 -44.94 -15.07 -16.87
CA MET A 1 -43.47 -15.08 -17.04
C MET A 1 -42.93 -13.90 -16.26
N GLY A 2 -42.13 -14.00 -15.21
CA GLY A 2 -41.67 -15.14 -14.42
C GLY A 2 -41.50 -14.63 -12.98
N ALA A 3 -41.81 -15.48 -12.02
CA ALA A 3 -41.57 -15.21 -10.61
C ALA A 3 -40.06 -15.40 -10.33
N THR A 4 -39.34 -14.31 -10.09
CA THR A 4 -38.05 -14.33 -9.38
C THR A 4 -38.36 -13.81 -7.98
N SER A 5 -38.96 -14.69 -7.20
CA SER A 5 -39.58 -14.40 -5.91
C SER A 5 -38.78 -15.07 -4.81
N LYS A 6 -38.36 -14.28 -3.81
CA LYS A 6 -38.00 -14.70 -2.45
C LYS A 6 -36.77 -15.61 -2.27
N ASP A 7 -36.54 -16.57 -3.17
CA ASP A 7 -35.49 -17.57 -3.05
C ASP A 7 -34.09 -16.95 -3.20
N GLU A 8 -33.90 -15.91 -4.01
CA GLU A 8 -32.59 -15.23 -4.14
C GLU A 8 -32.23 -14.41 -2.89
N ALA A 9 -33.22 -13.77 -2.26
CA ALA A 9 -33.02 -13.00 -1.02
C ALA A 9 -32.87 -13.92 0.22
N GLU A 10 -33.55 -15.06 0.24
CA GLU A 10 -33.35 -16.10 1.26
C GLU A 10 -32.02 -16.85 1.07
N VAL A 11 -31.52 -17.01 -0.17
CA VAL A 11 -30.18 -17.55 -0.44
C VAL A 11 -29.08 -16.56 -0.04
N GLU A 12 -29.23 -15.26 -0.30
CA GLU A 12 -28.28 -14.25 0.20
C GLU A 12 -28.28 -14.17 1.74
N GLY A 13 -29.46 -14.18 2.37
CA GLY A 13 -29.59 -14.20 3.84
C GLY A 13 -29.11 -15.50 4.50
N ALA A 14 -29.22 -16.65 3.83
CA ALA A 14 -28.68 -17.92 4.33
C ALA A 14 -27.14 -17.99 4.19
N VAL A 15 -26.58 -17.37 3.15
CA VAL A 15 -25.13 -17.33 2.88
C VAL A 15 -24.39 -16.34 3.80
N GLU A 16 -25.06 -15.34 4.35
CA GLU A 16 -24.52 -14.49 5.44
C GLU A 16 -24.27 -15.28 6.73
N SER A 17 -25.05 -16.34 7.01
CA SER A 17 -24.98 -17.09 8.28
C SER A 17 -23.77 -18.03 8.42
N GLN A 18 -22.95 -18.20 7.36
CA GLN A 18 -21.83 -19.15 7.33
C GLN A 18 -20.47 -18.54 6.97
N TYR A 19 -20.39 -17.23 6.69
CA TYR A 19 -19.13 -16.60 6.34
C TYR A 19 -18.29 -16.33 7.60
N ASP A 20 -17.26 -17.15 7.79
CA ASP A 20 -16.26 -16.99 8.84
C ASP A 20 -15.07 -16.20 8.29
N GLN A 21 -15.13 -14.87 8.45
CA GLN A 21 -14.08 -13.96 8.02
C GLN A 21 -12.74 -14.26 8.70
N GLU A 22 -12.75 -14.66 9.98
CA GLU A 22 -11.51 -14.95 10.71
C GLU A 22 -10.80 -16.17 10.11
N LYS A 23 -11.57 -17.21 9.77
CA LYS A 23 -11.04 -18.40 9.11
C LYS A 23 -10.50 -18.10 7.71
N GLU A 24 -11.19 -17.27 6.91
CA GLU A 24 -10.69 -16.85 5.59
C GLU A 24 -9.37 -16.06 5.72
N ILE A 25 -9.33 -15.07 6.63
CA ILE A 25 -8.13 -14.27 6.92
C ILE A 25 -6.97 -15.16 7.34
N ARG A 26 -7.20 -16.11 8.26
CA ARG A 26 -6.17 -17.00 8.78
C ARG A 26 -5.62 -17.91 7.68
N ALA A 27 -6.50 -18.52 6.87
CA ALA A 27 -6.09 -19.34 5.74
C ALA A 27 -5.25 -18.55 4.73
N PHE A 28 -5.65 -17.31 4.43
CA PHE A 28 -4.89 -16.40 3.58
C PHE A 28 -3.51 -16.06 4.17
N ASP A 29 -3.45 -15.68 5.45
CA ASP A 29 -2.20 -15.31 6.13
C ASP A 29 -1.20 -16.48 6.22
N GLU A 30 -1.71 -17.70 6.48
CA GLU A 30 -0.93 -18.94 6.51
C GLU A 30 -0.28 -19.26 5.17
N THR A 31 -0.89 -18.84 4.05
CA THR A 31 -0.24 -18.99 2.73
C THR A 31 1.06 -18.23 2.66
N LYS A 32 1.21 -17.11 3.39
CA LYS A 32 2.34 -16.16 3.33
C LYS A 32 2.70 -15.74 1.90
N ALA A 33 1.73 -15.82 0.99
CA ALA A 33 1.91 -15.52 -0.43
C ALA A 33 1.49 -14.10 -0.79
N GLY A 34 0.73 -13.46 0.11
CA GLY A 34 0.19 -12.13 -0.07
C GLY A 34 -0.84 -12.04 -1.20
N VAL A 35 -1.25 -10.82 -1.48
CA VAL A 35 -2.17 -10.49 -2.57
C VAL A 35 -1.58 -10.87 -3.92
N LYS A 36 -0.27 -10.68 -4.13
CA LYS A 36 0.35 -11.11 -5.38
C LYS A 36 0.24 -12.62 -5.61
N GLY A 37 0.30 -13.43 -4.54
CA GLY A 37 0.05 -14.86 -4.64
C GLY A 37 -1.34 -15.22 -5.16
N LEU A 38 -2.36 -14.43 -4.82
CA LEU A 38 -3.71 -14.59 -5.37
C LEU A 38 -3.76 -14.19 -6.85
N VAL A 39 -3.12 -13.07 -7.22
CA VAL A 39 -3.04 -12.61 -8.60
C VAL A 39 -2.32 -13.63 -9.48
N ASP A 40 -1.17 -14.13 -9.05
CA ASP A 40 -0.37 -15.12 -9.78
C ASP A 40 -1.12 -16.47 -9.91
N ALA A 41 -2.01 -16.80 -8.98
CA ALA A 41 -2.89 -17.97 -9.05
C ALA A 41 -4.07 -17.79 -10.02
N GLY A 42 -4.26 -16.59 -10.60
CA GLY A 42 -5.30 -16.32 -11.59
C GLY A 42 -6.72 -16.37 -11.01
N ILE A 43 -6.91 -15.93 -9.76
CA ILE A 43 -8.25 -15.90 -9.15
C ILE A 43 -9.23 -15.11 -10.05
N ASN A 44 -10.45 -15.61 -10.17
CA ASN A 44 -11.52 -14.98 -10.95
C ASN A 44 -12.66 -14.42 -10.08
N LYS A 45 -12.57 -14.62 -8.76
CA LYS A 45 -13.47 -14.06 -7.75
C LYS A 45 -12.63 -13.49 -6.62
N LEU A 46 -12.94 -12.26 -6.22
CA LEU A 46 -12.28 -11.60 -5.11
C LEU A 46 -12.72 -12.25 -3.78
N PRO A 47 -11.79 -12.62 -2.88
CA PRO A 47 -12.13 -13.09 -1.53
C PRO A 47 -12.92 -12.02 -0.77
N ARG A 48 -13.91 -12.46 0.02
CA ARG A 48 -14.86 -11.54 0.67
C ARG A 48 -14.18 -10.60 1.65
N MET A 49 -13.10 -11.06 2.30
CA MET A 49 -12.25 -10.23 3.16
C MET A 49 -11.73 -8.95 2.50
N PHE A 50 -11.68 -8.82 1.16
CA PHE A 50 -11.23 -7.58 0.47
C PHE A 50 -12.38 -6.70 -0.04
N ILE A 51 -13.64 -7.12 0.15
CA ILE A 51 -14.80 -6.38 -0.35
C ILE A 51 -15.22 -5.35 0.71
N HIS A 52 -15.08 -4.07 0.38
CA HIS A 52 -15.56 -3.00 1.25
C HIS A 52 -17.10 -2.90 1.19
N PRO A 53 -17.77 -2.57 2.32
CA PRO A 53 -19.21 -2.37 2.33
C PRO A 53 -19.59 -1.14 1.49
N GLU A 54 -20.79 -1.16 0.91
CA GLU A 54 -21.29 -0.13 -0.01
C GLU A 54 -21.26 1.28 0.59
N SER A 55 -21.52 1.41 1.88
CA SER A 55 -21.42 2.68 2.63
C SER A 55 -20.03 3.32 2.60
N SER A 56 -18.98 2.56 2.34
CA SER A 56 -17.61 3.08 2.14
C SER A 56 -17.43 3.70 0.75
N LEU A 57 -18.14 3.17 -0.25
CA LEU A 57 -18.09 3.63 -1.64
C LEU A 57 -18.79 4.99 -1.81
N GLU A 58 -19.93 5.18 -1.14
CA GLU A 58 -20.69 6.44 -1.18
C GLU A 58 -19.86 7.65 -0.70
N LYS A 59 -18.95 7.46 0.27
CA LYS A 59 -18.05 8.54 0.72
C LYS A 59 -17.01 8.92 -0.34
N SER A 60 -16.60 7.98 -1.19
CA SER A 60 -15.60 8.20 -2.24
C SER A 60 -16.19 8.87 -3.48
N ILE A 61 -17.42 8.49 -3.86
CA ILE A 61 -18.10 9.02 -5.05
C ILE A 61 -18.71 10.41 -4.79
N ASN A 62 -19.15 10.69 -3.55
CA ASN A 62 -19.72 11.99 -3.18
C ASN A 62 -18.66 13.05 -2.82
N ALA A 63 -17.37 12.73 -2.93
CA ALA A 63 -16.32 13.74 -2.91
C ALA A 63 -16.47 14.57 -4.19
N ARG A 64 -17.11 15.74 -4.07
CA ARG A 64 -17.30 16.69 -5.16
C ARG A 64 -16.00 16.87 -5.94
N GLU A 65 -16.09 16.89 -7.27
CA GLU A 65 -15.04 17.39 -8.17
C GLU A 65 -14.85 18.90 -7.96
N GLU A 66 -14.37 19.30 -6.78
CA GLU A 66 -13.64 20.54 -6.69
C GLU A 66 -12.33 20.30 -7.42
N THR A 67 -11.98 21.19 -8.37
CA THR A 67 -10.69 21.14 -9.07
C THR A 67 -9.57 21.45 -8.09
N PHE A 68 -9.26 20.50 -7.22
CA PHE A 68 -8.16 20.59 -6.28
C PHE A 68 -6.88 20.25 -7.03
N SER A 69 -6.07 21.27 -7.29
CA SER A 69 -4.72 21.08 -7.84
C SER A 69 -3.73 20.87 -6.71
N ILE A 70 -2.95 19.79 -6.78
CA ILE A 70 -1.87 19.54 -5.81
C ILE A 70 -0.75 20.55 -6.03
N PRO A 71 -0.32 21.33 -5.02
CA PRO A 71 0.80 22.26 -5.17
C PRO A 71 2.08 21.55 -5.60
N VAL A 72 2.81 22.13 -6.54
CA VAL A 72 4.16 21.68 -6.96
C VAL A 72 5.19 22.68 -6.47
N ILE A 73 6.14 22.23 -5.66
CA ILE A 73 7.19 23.06 -5.07
C ILE A 73 8.51 22.73 -5.75
N ASP A 74 9.09 23.75 -6.38
CA ASP A 74 10.40 23.68 -7.00
C ASP A 74 11.50 24.01 -6.00
N LEU A 75 12.37 23.02 -5.72
CA LEU A 75 13.46 23.13 -4.77
C LEU A 75 14.76 23.70 -5.39
N GLU A 76 14.75 24.08 -6.66
CA GLU A 76 15.92 24.64 -7.32
C GLU A 76 16.39 25.92 -6.61
N GLY A 77 17.71 25.99 -6.37
CA GLY A 77 18.38 27.14 -5.76
C GLY A 77 18.25 27.25 -4.24
N MET A 78 17.53 26.33 -3.58
CA MET A 78 17.31 26.34 -2.12
C MET A 78 18.62 26.41 -1.30
N ASP A 79 19.66 25.73 -1.76
CA ASP A 79 20.95 25.66 -1.05
C ASP A 79 21.92 26.80 -1.44
N LYS A 80 21.55 27.65 -2.40
CA LYS A 80 22.42 28.67 -2.99
C LYS A 80 22.02 30.09 -2.62
N ASP A 81 20.71 30.36 -2.51
CA ASP A 81 20.19 31.71 -2.26
C ASP A 81 19.27 31.73 -1.01
N PRO A 82 19.65 32.48 0.06
CA PRO A 82 18.81 32.62 1.26
C PRO A 82 17.42 33.21 0.99
N VAL A 83 17.26 34.09 0.00
CA VAL A 83 15.96 34.67 -0.36
C VAL A 83 15.09 33.60 -0.99
N ARG A 84 15.59 32.90 -2.01
CA ARG A 84 14.92 31.74 -2.60
C ARG A 84 14.57 30.66 -1.59
N ARG A 85 15.48 30.35 -0.67
CA ARG A 85 15.24 29.39 0.41
C ARG A 85 14.04 29.79 1.26
N LYS A 86 13.94 31.06 1.63
CA LYS A 86 12.81 31.59 2.40
C LYS A 86 11.49 31.42 1.63
N GLU A 87 11.47 31.76 0.35
CA GLU A 87 10.28 31.57 -0.51
C GLU A 87 9.83 30.11 -0.57
N ILE A 88 10.78 29.17 -0.73
CA ILE A 88 10.49 27.73 -0.77
C ILE A 88 9.93 27.26 0.58
N VAL A 89 10.54 27.67 1.70
CA VAL A 89 10.05 27.33 3.05
C VAL A 89 8.64 27.86 3.26
N ASP A 90 8.34 29.08 2.81
CA ASP A 90 7.01 29.66 2.94
C ASP A 90 5.98 28.90 2.08
N LYS A 91 6.34 28.45 0.87
CA LYS A 91 5.50 27.58 0.04
C LYS A 91 5.25 26.21 0.71
N VAL A 92 6.26 25.61 1.33
CA VAL A 92 6.11 24.33 2.04
C VAL A 92 5.18 24.48 3.24
N ARG A 93 5.37 25.53 4.05
CA ARG A 93 4.51 25.85 5.19
C ARG A 93 3.05 25.97 4.74
N ASP A 94 2.83 26.80 3.73
CA ASP A 94 1.52 27.09 3.19
C ASP A 94 0.80 25.86 2.61
N ALA A 95 1.50 25.05 1.80
CA ALA A 95 0.93 23.80 1.26
C ALA A 95 0.63 22.78 2.38
N SER A 96 1.45 22.75 3.43
CA SER A 96 1.23 21.89 4.60
C SER A 96 0.01 22.33 5.41
N GLU A 97 -0.19 23.63 5.59
CA GLU A 97 -1.34 24.20 6.33
C GLU A 97 -2.66 24.06 5.57
N ARG A 98 -2.63 24.24 4.24
CA ARG A 98 -3.85 24.24 3.41
C ARG A 98 -4.27 22.84 2.95
N GLY A 99 -3.32 22.06 2.45
CA GLY A 99 -3.60 20.76 1.84
C GLY A 99 -3.08 19.58 2.65
N GLY A 100 -1.97 19.75 3.38
CA GLY A 100 -1.27 18.65 4.04
C GLY A 100 -0.49 17.74 3.09
N PHE A 101 -0.44 18.07 1.79
CA PHE A 101 0.32 17.35 0.77
C PHE A 101 0.72 18.27 -0.40
N PHE A 102 1.86 17.97 -1.00
CA PHE A 102 2.43 18.69 -2.15
C PHE A 102 3.41 17.78 -2.89
N GLN A 103 3.72 18.12 -4.14
CA GLN A 103 4.78 17.48 -4.92
C GLN A 103 6.04 18.35 -4.88
N VAL A 104 7.20 17.71 -5.02
CA VAL A 104 8.49 18.42 -5.13
C VAL A 104 9.17 18.10 -6.44
N VAL A 105 9.79 19.10 -7.07
CA VAL A 105 10.65 18.96 -8.25
C VAL A 105 12.01 19.59 -7.97
N ASN A 106 13.02 19.25 -8.78
CA ASN A 106 14.40 19.71 -8.60
C ASN A 106 14.95 19.42 -7.18
N HIS A 107 14.54 18.30 -6.59
CA HIS A 107 14.89 17.88 -5.22
C HIS A 107 16.33 17.36 -5.06
N GLY A 108 17.15 17.41 -6.11
CA GLY A 108 18.57 17.03 -6.07
C GLY A 108 18.88 15.53 -6.04
N ILE A 109 17.87 14.67 -5.92
CA ILE A 109 18.02 13.21 -6.04
C ILE A 109 18.13 12.85 -7.52
N GLN A 110 19.16 12.12 -7.89
CA GLN A 110 19.39 11.70 -9.27
C GLN A 110 18.23 10.81 -9.77
N ILE A 111 17.78 11.04 -11.01
CA ILE A 111 16.70 10.26 -11.63
C ILE A 111 17.02 8.76 -11.64
N SER A 112 18.28 8.39 -11.92
CA SER A 112 18.75 7.01 -11.92
C SER A 112 18.53 6.29 -10.58
N VAL A 113 18.62 7.01 -9.45
CA VAL A 113 18.33 6.46 -8.11
C VAL A 113 16.85 6.17 -7.97
N LEU A 114 15.97 7.07 -8.44
CA LEU A 114 14.52 6.86 -8.40
C LEU A 114 14.09 5.66 -9.28
N GLU A 115 14.64 5.57 -10.49
CA GLU A 115 14.38 4.47 -11.41
C GLU A 115 14.82 3.13 -10.83
N GLU A 116 16.03 3.07 -10.27
CA GLU A 116 16.55 1.83 -9.71
C GLU A 116 15.83 1.44 -8.41
N MET A 117 15.29 2.39 -7.63
CA MET A 117 14.38 2.08 -6.52
C MET A 117 13.07 1.42 -7.01
N ILE A 118 12.48 1.93 -8.10
CA ILE A 118 11.28 1.32 -8.72
C ILE A 118 11.61 -0.08 -9.25
N HIS A 119 12.75 -0.24 -9.93
CA HIS A 119 13.21 -1.54 -10.40
C HIS A 119 13.50 -2.50 -9.25
N GLY A 120 14.11 -2.04 -8.17
CA GLY A 120 14.36 -2.83 -6.96
C GLY A 120 13.07 -3.35 -6.34
N ALA A 121 12.06 -2.50 -6.19
CA ALA A 121 10.75 -2.91 -5.69
C ALA A 121 10.12 -3.99 -6.59
N ARG A 122 10.14 -3.79 -7.93
CA ARG A 122 9.66 -4.81 -8.88
C ARG A 122 10.43 -6.12 -8.75
N ARG A 123 11.76 -6.05 -8.73
CA ARG A 123 12.66 -7.21 -8.55
C ARG A 123 12.39 -7.96 -7.26
N PHE A 124 11.88 -7.31 -6.20
CA PHE A 124 11.44 -8.00 -5.01
C PHE A 124 10.14 -8.75 -5.22
N PHE A 125 9.08 -8.03 -5.63
CA PHE A 125 7.74 -8.60 -5.66
C PHE A 125 7.57 -9.65 -6.76
N GLU A 126 8.36 -9.60 -7.84
CA GLU A 126 8.38 -10.64 -8.88
C GLU A 126 9.21 -11.89 -8.53
N GLN A 127 9.85 -11.94 -7.36
CA GLN A 127 10.48 -13.19 -6.92
C GLN A 127 9.45 -14.26 -6.63
N ASP A 128 9.89 -15.52 -6.77
CA ASP A 128 9.16 -16.68 -6.30
C ASP A 128 8.68 -16.48 -4.86
N THR A 129 7.42 -16.84 -4.62
CA THR A 129 6.79 -16.78 -3.29
C THR A 129 7.64 -17.47 -2.22
N LYS A 130 8.33 -18.57 -2.55
CA LYS A 130 9.23 -19.28 -1.61
C LYS A 130 10.40 -18.41 -1.13
N VAL A 131 10.91 -17.52 -1.98
CA VAL A 131 12.01 -16.60 -1.63
C VAL A 131 11.47 -15.46 -0.76
N LYS A 132 10.36 -14.83 -1.17
CA LYS A 132 9.74 -13.73 -0.42
C LYS A 132 9.28 -14.14 0.98
N LYS A 133 8.79 -15.38 1.13
CA LYS A 133 8.37 -15.96 2.42
C LYS A 133 9.41 -15.89 3.53
N LYS A 134 10.70 -15.83 3.21
CA LYS A 134 11.79 -15.67 4.19
C LYS A 134 11.67 -14.36 4.97
N TRP A 135 11.09 -13.35 4.34
CA TRP A 135 10.89 -12.01 4.90
C TRP A 135 9.48 -11.85 5.49
N TYR A 136 8.62 -12.85 5.34
CA TYR A 136 7.23 -12.75 5.76
C TYR A 136 7.11 -12.77 7.28
N THR A 137 6.63 -11.67 7.85
CA THR A 137 6.44 -11.57 9.30
C THR A 137 5.38 -10.54 9.68
N ARG A 138 4.69 -10.81 10.79
CA ARG A 138 3.83 -9.84 11.51
C ARG A 138 4.48 -9.35 12.81
N ASP A 139 5.67 -9.84 13.13
CA ASP A 139 6.47 -9.37 14.26
C ASP A 139 7.05 -7.98 13.96
N ARG A 140 6.50 -6.96 14.64
CA ARG A 140 6.89 -5.56 14.52
C ARG A 140 8.28 -5.24 15.06
N THR A 141 8.93 -6.17 15.76
CA THR A 141 10.31 -5.99 16.24
C THR A 141 11.35 -6.28 15.15
N LYS A 142 10.95 -6.93 14.06
CA LYS A 142 11.84 -7.20 12.93
C LYS A 142 12.16 -5.92 12.16
N ARG A 143 13.42 -5.79 11.77
CA ARG A 143 13.90 -4.62 11.02
C ARG A 143 13.51 -4.65 9.55
N VAL A 144 13.41 -5.83 8.95
CA VAL A 144 12.97 -6.03 7.56
C VAL A 144 11.73 -6.89 7.58
N VAL A 145 10.67 -6.39 6.94
CA VAL A 145 9.36 -7.01 6.96
C VAL A 145 8.78 -7.04 5.57
N TYR A 146 8.30 -8.21 5.16
CA TYR A 146 7.33 -8.40 4.09
C TYR A 146 6.03 -8.90 4.71
N ASN A 147 4.89 -8.33 4.34
CA ASN A 147 3.59 -8.88 4.68
C ASN A 147 2.51 -8.36 3.73
N CYS A 148 1.32 -8.93 3.85
CA CYS A 148 0.12 -8.42 3.22
C CYS A 148 -0.78 -7.84 4.30
N ASN A 149 -1.29 -6.64 4.01
CA ASN A 149 -2.17 -5.86 4.86
C ASN A 149 -1.72 -5.71 6.34
N PHE A 150 -1.30 -4.51 6.71
CA PHE A 150 -0.76 -4.22 8.04
C PHE A 150 -1.76 -4.51 9.17
N ASP A 151 -3.03 -4.24 8.91
CA ASP A 151 -4.18 -4.40 9.80
C ASP A 151 -5.05 -5.60 9.38
N LEU A 152 -4.44 -6.67 8.85
CA LEU A 152 -5.19 -7.82 8.30
C LEU A 152 -6.27 -8.38 9.25
N TYR A 153 -6.01 -8.41 10.56
CA TYR A 153 -6.93 -8.93 11.57
C TYR A 153 -7.88 -7.86 12.15
N SER A 154 -8.02 -6.72 11.47
CA SER A 154 -9.03 -5.70 11.75
C SER A 154 -10.43 -6.20 11.37
N PRO A 155 -11.51 -5.73 12.01
CA PRO A 155 -12.89 -6.03 11.59
C PRO A 155 -13.27 -5.42 10.23
N THR A 156 -12.43 -4.55 9.65
CA THR A 156 -12.67 -3.92 8.35
C THR A 156 -12.21 -4.81 7.19
N ALA A 157 -12.74 -4.55 6.00
CA ALA A 157 -12.21 -5.15 4.78
C ALA A 157 -10.70 -4.87 4.63
N ALA A 158 -9.97 -5.89 4.18
CA ALA A 158 -8.54 -5.87 3.99
C ALA A 158 -8.13 -5.08 2.76
N ASN A 159 -6.94 -4.48 2.78
CA ASN A 159 -6.39 -3.80 1.61
C ASN A 159 -5.88 -4.80 0.57
N TRP A 160 -6.17 -4.55 -0.71
CA TRP A 160 -5.59 -5.29 -1.83
C TRP A 160 -4.13 -4.84 -2.10
N ARG A 161 -3.23 -5.14 -1.16
CA ARG A 161 -1.84 -4.68 -1.17
C ARG A 161 -0.88 -5.63 -0.45
N ASP A 162 0.29 -5.78 -1.07
CA ASP A 162 1.49 -6.32 -0.42
C ASP A 162 2.45 -5.19 -0.04
N THR A 163 3.13 -5.34 1.10
CA THR A 163 4.02 -4.31 1.65
C THR A 163 5.36 -4.93 2.01
N THR A 164 6.44 -4.22 1.70
CA THR A 164 7.75 -4.45 2.31
C THR A 164 8.26 -3.15 2.91
N TYR A 165 8.89 -3.22 4.06
CA TYR A 165 9.57 -2.07 4.66
C TYR A 165 10.82 -2.50 5.42
N SER A 166 11.73 -1.53 5.60
CA SER A 166 12.95 -1.69 6.38
C SER A 166 13.11 -0.50 7.33
N VAL A 167 13.44 -0.77 8.58
CA VAL A 167 13.80 0.26 9.56
C VAL A 167 15.25 0.66 9.32
N MET A 168 15.45 1.80 8.65
CA MET A 168 16.78 2.28 8.23
C MET A 168 17.46 3.18 9.26
N ALA A 169 16.73 3.75 10.22
CA ALA A 169 17.23 4.69 11.21
C ALA A 169 16.97 4.18 12.64
N PRO A 170 17.82 4.52 13.63
CA PRO A 170 19.07 5.30 13.50
C PRO A 170 20.21 4.49 12.87
N ASN A 171 20.15 3.16 12.93
CA ASN A 171 21.17 2.27 12.38
C ASN A 171 20.52 1.37 11.32
N PRO A 172 20.95 1.44 10.05
CA PRO A 172 20.40 0.60 9.00
C PRO A 172 20.80 -0.88 9.21
N PRO A 173 20.00 -1.84 8.70
CA PRO A 173 20.40 -3.24 8.68
C PRO A 173 21.68 -3.43 7.84
N ALA A 174 22.47 -4.45 8.16
CA ALA A 174 23.61 -4.82 7.33
C ALA A 174 23.13 -5.26 5.93
N PRO A 175 23.94 -5.09 4.86
CA PRO A 175 23.55 -5.48 3.50
C PRO A 175 23.07 -6.93 3.38
N GLU A 176 23.61 -7.83 4.20
CA GLU A 176 23.25 -9.26 4.23
C GLU A 176 21.88 -9.51 4.88
N GLU A 177 21.41 -8.56 5.70
CA GLU A 177 20.09 -8.57 6.33
C GLU A 177 19.02 -7.94 5.43
N LEU A 178 19.41 -7.30 4.33
CA LEU A 178 18.49 -6.81 3.32
C LEU A 178 18.29 -7.88 2.24
N PRO A 179 17.12 -7.93 1.60
CA PRO A 179 16.98 -8.86 0.49
C PRO A 179 17.88 -8.41 -0.67
N MET A 180 18.44 -9.37 -1.41
CA MET A 180 19.54 -9.17 -2.37
C MET A 180 19.33 -8.06 -3.42
N PHE A 181 18.10 -7.61 -3.66
CA PHE A 181 17.83 -6.51 -4.58
C PHE A 181 18.16 -5.12 -4.01
N ALA A 182 18.25 -4.98 -2.68
CA ALA A 182 18.49 -3.73 -1.97
C ALA A 182 19.96 -3.48 -1.57
N ALA A 183 20.82 -4.50 -1.67
CA ALA A 183 22.22 -4.47 -1.19
C ALA A 183 23.22 -3.74 -2.12
N LYS A 184 22.76 -2.95 -3.09
CA LYS A 184 23.62 -2.28 -4.11
C LYS A 184 23.82 -0.77 -3.90
N TYR A 185 23.54 -0.26 -2.70
CA TYR A 185 23.71 1.16 -2.36
C TYR A 185 24.44 1.34 -1.05
#